data_AF-A0A8T6UY02-F1
#
_entry.id   AF-A0A8T6UY02-F1
#
_cell.length_a   1.000
_cell.length_b   1.000
_cell.length_c   1.000
_cell.angle_alpha   90.00
_cell.angle_beta   90.00
_cell.angle_gamma   90.00
#
_symmetry.space_group_name_H-M   'P 1'
#
loop_
_entity.id
_entity.type
_entity.pdbx_description
1 polymer ?
#
loop_
_entity_poly.entity_id
_entity_poly.type
_entity_poly.pdbx_seq_one_letter_code
_entity_poly.pdbx_strand_id
1 'polypeptide(L)'
;MEFEPVKERKEIRNEYSSNMRVVKRGWIKAVARITDDRDAPFIPSIYQIEPIKVLEGARVENLQRVISYVEEFRMQAKRDEEVYVEGNLEQVVTSTKSFHQITLTYGPRYYEQVLKVLKN
;
A
#
# COMPACT_ATOMS: atom_id res chain seq x y z
N MET A 1 0.12 15.64 23.91
CA MET A 1 -0.09 16.39 22.67
C MET A 1 0.18 15.41 21.54
N GLU A 2 -0.87 14.97 20.87
CA GLU A 2 -0.77 14.08 19.71
C GLU A 2 -0.63 14.99 18.48
N PHE A 3 0.44 14.82 17.71
CA PHE A 3 0.66 15.61 16.50
C PHE A 3 0.30 14.76 15.29
N GLU A 4 -0.67 15.21 14.50
CA GLU A 4 -0.90 14.67 13.17
C GLU A 4 0.15 15.28 12.22
N PRO A 5 1.08 14.48 11.66
CA PRO A 5 2.05 14.95 10.69
C PRO A 5 1.35 15.39 9.40
N VAL A 6 1.59 16.63 8.99
CA VAL A 6 1.14 17.18 7.72
C VAL A 6 2.35 17.35 6.82
N LYS A 7 2.28 16.84 5.58
CA LYS A 7 3.36 17.04 4.59
C LYS A 7 3.57 18.51 4.30
N GLU A 8 4.82 18.93 4.13
CA GLU A 8 5.09 20.28 3.66
C GLU A 8 4.59 20.46 2.22
N ARG A 9 4.13 21.66 1.85
CA ARG A 9 3.54 21.93 0.52
C ARG A 9 4.44 21.51 -0.65
N LYS A 10 5.77 21.54 -0.46
CA LYS A 10 6.76 21.17 -1.49
C LYS A 10 6.91 19.65 -1.69
N GLU A 11 6.45 18.86 -0.73
CA GLU A 11 6.51 17.39 -0.77
C GLU A 11 5.29 16.78 -1.47
N ILE A 12 4.20 17.56 -1.61
CA ILE A 12 2.97 17.14 -2.27
C ILE A 12 3.22 17.10 -3.77
N ARG A 13 3.47 15.89 -4.30
CA ARG A 13 3.44 15.62 -5.73
C ARG A 13 2.02 15.23 -6.13
N ASN A 14 1.44 15.95 -7.09
CA ASN A 14 0.16 15.54 -7.67
C ASN A 14 0.40 14.34 -8.60
N GLU A 15 0.26 13.13 -8.06
CA GLU A 15 0.34 11.89 -8.84
C GLU A 15 -0.95 11.58 -9.61
N TYR A 16 -2.05 12.28 -9.29
CA TYR A 16 -3.37 12.08 -9.89
C TYR A 16 -3.54 12.95 -11.12
N SER A 17 -2.80 12.63 -12.19
CA SER A 17 -3.12 13.14 -13.52
C SER A 17 -4.54 12.69 -13.92
N SER A 18 -5.25 13.48 -14.75
CA SER A 18 -6.57 13.13 -15.29
C SER A 18 -6.64 11.77 -16.00
N ASN A 19 -5.48 11.19 -16.31
CA ASN A 19 -5.34 9.95 -17.05
C ASN A 19 -5.06 8.74 -16.14
N MET A 20 -5.04 8.94 -14.81
CA MET A 20 -4.89 7.84 -13.85
C MET A 20 -6.18 7.04 -13.72
N ARG A 21 -6.09 5.73 -13.90
CA ARG A 21 -7.19 4.77 -13.72
C ARG A 21 -6.80 3.72 -12.71
N VAL A 22 -7.70 3.45 -11.77
CA VAL A 22 -7.55 2.39 -10.77
C VAL A 22 -8.60 1.33 -11.05
N VAL A 23 -8.17 0.08 -11.22
CA VAL A 23 -9.06 -1.05 -11.53
C VAL A 23 -8.91 -2.13 -10.47
N LYS A 24 -10.02 -2.50 -9.81
CA LYS A 24 -10.02 -3.61 -8.85
C LYS A 24 -9.72 -4.93 -9.55
N ARG A 25 -8.86 -5.73 -8.92
CA ARG A 25 -8.42 -7.06 -9.38
C ARG A 25 -8.74 -8.18 -8.38
N GLY A 26 -9.42 -7.85 -7.29
CA GLY A 26 -9.90 -8.81 -6.28
C GLY A 26 -9.16 -8.68 -4.95
N TRP A 27 -9.23 -9.72 -4.14
CA TRP A 27 -8.50 -9.80 -2.88
C TRP A 27 -7.16 -10.51 -3.08
N ILE A 28 -6.16 -10.13 -2.30
CA ILE A 28 -4.84 -10.76 -2.32
C ILE A 28 -4.29 -10.91 -0.90
N LYS A 29 -3.56 -12.00 -0.68
CA LYS A 29 -2.73 -12.23 0.49
C LYS A 29 -1.29 -12.40 0.03
N ALA A 30 -0.35 -11.65 0.59
CA ALA A 30 1.04 -11.66 0.15
C ALA A 30 2.02 -11.48 1.31
N VAL A 31 3.24 -11.98 1.09
CA VAL A 31 4.44 -11.66 1.86
C VAL A 31 5.31 -10.76 1.01
N ALA A 32 5.77 -9.65 1.58
CA ALA A 32 6.58 -8.67 0.88
C ALA A 32 7.59 -8.01 1.82
N ARG A 33 8.69 -7.50 1.27
CA ARG A 33 9.68 -6.71 2.00
C ARG A 33 9.40 -5.22 1.81
N ILE A 34 9.44 -4.42 2.87
CA ILE A 34 9.32 -2.97 2.77
C ILE A 34 10.63 -2.40 2.21
N THR A 35 10.54 -1.66 1.12
CA THR A 35 11.70 -1.00 0.49
C THR A 35 11.77 0.49 0.81
N ASP A 36 10.64 1.10 1.17
CA ASP A 36 10.53 2.51 1.57
C ASP A 36 9.27 2.74 2.41
N ASP A 37 9.46 3.36 3.58
CA ASP A 37 8.44 3.67 4.59
C ASP A 37 8.33 5.18 4.88
N ARG A 38 8.97 6.05 4.08
CA ARG A 38 8.96 7.51 4.29
C ARG A 38 7.56 8.13 4.34
N ASP A 39 6.63 7.51 3.64
CA ASP A 39 5.23 7.94 3.56
C ASP A 39 4.30 7.23 4.57
N ALA A 40 4.82 6.28 5.36
CA ALA A 40 4.07 5.52 6.36
C ALA A 40 3.44 6.37 7.49
N PRO A 41 4.03 7.51 7.91
CA PRO A 41 3.43 8.37 8.92
C PRO A 41 2.24 9.20 8.43
N PHE A 42 1.94 9.27 7.14
CA PHE A 42 0.90 10.15 6.59
C PHE A 42 -0.37 9.37 6.19
N ILE A 43 -1.44 10.09 5.86
CA ILE A 43 -2.62 9.55 5.17
C ILE A 43 -2.67 10.06 3.73
N PRO A 44 -2.78 9.16 2.72
CA PRO A 44 -2.66 7.72 2.87
C PRO A 44 -1.25 7.30 3.27
N SER A 45 -1.13 6.24 4.07
CA SER A 45 0.16 5.64 4.41
C SER A 45 0.63 4.80 3.24
N ILE A 46 1.85 5.03 2.78
CA ILE A 46 2.39 4.32 1.62
C ILE A 46 3.65 3.58 2.04
N TYR A 47 3.67 2.28 1.73
CA TYR A 47 4.83 1.42 1.88
C TYR A 47 5.20 0.92 0.49
N GLN A 48 6.39 1.27 0.00
CA GLN A 48 6.91 0.61 -1.20
C GLN A 48 7.36 -0.80 -0.82
N ILE A 49 7.12 -1.77 -1.69
CA ILE A 49 7.36 -3.18 -1.40
C ILE A 49 8.06 -3.89 -2.54
N GLU A 50 8.78 -4.95 -2.19
CA GLU A 50 9.20 -6.00 -3.09
C GLU A 50 8.45 -7.29 -2.72
N PRO A 51 7.61 -7.85 -3.61
CA PRO A 51 6.84 -9.04 -3.31
C PRO A 51 7.73 -10.28 -3.22
N ILE A 52 7.69 -10.99 -2.10
CA ILE A 52 8.40 -12.26 -1.90
C ILE A 52 7.52 -13.42 -2.37
N LYS A 53 6.24 -13.42 -1.96
CA LYS A 53 5.31 -14.51 -2.28
C LYS A 53 3.86 -14.05 -2.27
N VAL A 54 3.10 -14.43 -3.29
CA VAL A 54 1.63 -14.36 -3.27
C VAL A 54 1.09 -15.67 -2.68
N LEU A 55 0.31 -15.57 -1.61
CA LEU A 55 -0.27 -16.70 -0.89
C LEU A 55 -1.68 -17.04 -1.40
N GLU A 56 -2.46 -16.02 -1.73
CA GLU A 56 -3.82 -16.15 -2.25
C GLU A 56 -4.15 -14.94 -3.17
N GLY A 57 -5.00 -15.13 -4.17
CA GLY A 57 -5.39 -14.10 -5.12
C GLY A 57 -4.65 -14.19 -6.46
N ALA A 58 -4.87 -13.19 -7.32
CA ALA A 58 -4.25 -13.15 -8.64
C ALA A 58 -2.73 -12.98 -8.55
N ARG A 59 -1.97 -13.81 -9.27
CA ARG A 59 -0.54 -13.58 -9.48
C ARG A 59 -0.40 -12.42 -10.44
N VAL A 60 0.20 -11.35 -9.97
CA VAL A 60 0.42 -10.14 -10.75
C VAL A 60 1.89 -9.83 -10.87
N GLU A 61 2.27 -9.28 -12.01
CA GLU A 61 3.57 -8.67 -12.19
C GLU A 61 3.55 -7.23 -11.65
N ASN A 62 4.71 -6.73 -11.25
CA ASN A 62 4.90 -5.33 -10.87
C ASN A 62 3.99 -4.86 -9.71
N LEU A 63 3.89 -5.67 -8.64
CA LEU A 63 3.26 -5.25 -7.38
C LEU A 63 4.25 -4.35 -6.60
N GLN A 64 3.93 -3.06 -6.48
CA GLN A 64 4.92 -2.05 -6.04
C GLN A 64 4.68 -1.48 -4.65
N ARG A 65 3.44 -1.41 -4.17
CA ARG A 65 3.14 -0.74 -2.90
C ARG A 65 1.94 -1.29 -2.17
N VAL A 66 1.94 -1.10 -0.85
CA VAL A 66 0.76 -1.09 -0.01
C VAL A 66 0.37 0.35 0.24
N ILE A 67 -0.91 0.69 0.07
CA ILE A 67 -1.46 2.00 0.38
C ILE A 67 -2.62 1.85 1.38
N SER A 68 -2.58 2.60 2.48
CA SER A 68 -3.63 2.58 3.49
C SER A 68 -4.29 3.93 3.66
N TYR A 69 -5.62 3.94 3.67
CA TYR A 69 -6.45 5.07 4.10
C TYR A 69 -7.01 4.87 5.52
N VAL A 70 -6.54 3.83 6.21
CA VAL A 70 -7.00 3.42 7.54
C VAL A 70 -5.87 3.69 8.53
N GLU A 71 -6.18 4.51 9.55
CA GLU A 71 -5.23 5.03 10.56
C GLU A 71 -4.47 3.92 11.27
N GLU A 72 -5.14 2.81 11.56
CA GLU A 72 -4.59 1.64 12.27
C GLU A 72 -3.37 1.02 11.56
N PHE A 73 -3.21 1.25 10.26
CA PHE A 73 -2.06 0.74 9.49
C PHE A 73 -0.92 1.76 9.30
N ARG A 74 -0.99 2.94 9.93
CA ARG A 74 0.12 3.91 9.95
C ARG A 74 1.30 3.37 10.74
N MET A 75 2.50 3.59 10.20
CA MET A 75 3.79 3.25 10.82
C MET A 75 3.91 1.82 11.35
N GLN A 76 3.13 0.87 10.81
CA GLN A 76 3.10 -0.53 11.27
C GLN A 76 4.31 -1.33 10.83
N ALA A 77 5.05 -0.85 9.82
CA ALA A 77 6.24 -1.48 9.33
C ALA A 77 7.28 -0.43 8.93
N LYS A 78 8.54 -0.85 8.91
CA LYS A 78 9.71 -0.04 8.56
C LYS A 78 10.46 -0.65 7.40
N ARG A 79 11.30 0.16 6.77
CA ARG A 79 12.23 -0.32 5.73
C ARG A 79 12.96 -1.58 6.18
N ASP A 80 13.13 -2.50 5.24
CA ASP A 80 13.78 -3.80 5.35
C ASP A 80 13.02 -4.88 6.16
N GLU A 81 11.87 -4.55 6.78
CA GLU A 81 11.01 -5.55 7.42
C GLU A 81 10.22 -6.37 6.39
N GLU A 82 10.02 -7.66 6.69
CA GLU A 82 9.08 -8.51 5.96
C GLU A 82 7.69 -8.41 6.57
N VAL A 83 6.69 -8.14 5.71
CA VAL A 83 5.30 -8.01 6.11
C VAL A 83 4.42 -9.07 5.47
N TYR A 84 3.40 -9.46 6.22
CA TYR A 84 2.22 -10.13 5.70
C TYR A 84 1.12 -9.10 5.50
N VAL A 85 0.53 -9.10 4.32
CA VAL A 85 -0.52 -8.14 3.95
C VAL A 85 -1.71 -8.83 3.28
N GLU A 86 -2.91 -8.42 3.69
CA GLU A 86 -4.18 -8.79 3.07
C GLU A 86 -4.97 -7.53 2.71
N GLY A 87 -5.43 -7.44 1.47
CA GLY A 87 -6.20 -6.29 1.04
C GLY A 87 -6.71 -6.37 -0.40
N ASN A 88 -7.18 -5.24 -0.89
CA ASN A 88 -7.71 -5.10 -2.24
C ASN A 88 -6.57 -4.97 -3.23
N LEU A 89 -6.42 -5.92 -4.14
CA LEU A 89 -5.50 -5.80 -5.26
C LEU A 89 -6.08 -4.83 -6.30
N GLU A 90 -5.31 -3.81 -6.65
CA GLU A 90 -5.67 -2.82 -7.65
C GLU A 90 -4.59 -2.70 -8.70
N GLN A 91 -4.99 -2.57 -9.96
CA GLN A 91 -4.11 -2.14 -11.04
C GLN A 91 -4.22 -0.63 -11.19
N VAL A 92 -3.10 0.06 -11.08
CA VAL A 92 -2.97 1.50 -11.33
C VAL A 92 -2.36 1.70 -12.71
N VAL A 93 -3.11 2.35 -13.58
CA VAL A 93 -2.69 2.72 -14.93
C VAL A 93 -2.56 4.23 -15.00
N THR A 94 -1.43 4.71 -15.46
CA THR A 94 -1.15 6.12 -15.75
C THR A 94 -0.81 6.27 -17.23
N SER A 95 -0.53 7.50 -17.69
CA SER A 95 -0.10 7.72 -19.07
C SER A 95 1.24 7.06 -19.43
N THR A 96 2.09 6.77 -18.43
CA THR A 96 3.47 6.29 -18.65
C THR A 96 3.77 4.93 -18.05
N LYS A 97 2.98 4.50 -17.05
CA LYS A 97 3.23 3.24 -16.32
C LYS A 97 1.94 2.52 -15.92
N SER A 98 2.03 1.20 -15.80
CA SER A 98 1.03 0.33 -15.18
C SER A 98 1.69 -0.51 -14.09
N PHE A 99 1.11 -0.53 -12.90
CA PHE A 99 1.60 -1.29 -11.76
C PHE A 99 0.45 -1.77 -10.89
N HIS A 100 0.73 -2.66 -9.94
CA HIS A 100 -0.25 -3.13 -8.96
C HIS A 100 0.05 -2.58 -7.57
N GLN A 101 -1.00 -2.40 -6.78
CA GLN A 101 -0.92 -2.03 -5.38
C GLN A 101 -1.91 -2.86 -4.55
N ILE A 102 -1.64 -2.98 -3.25
CA ILE A 102 -2.60 -3.49 -2.27
C ILE A 102 -3.18 -2.29 -1.52
N THR A 103 -4.50 -2.12 -1.58
CA THR A 103 -5.20 -1.00 -0.95
C THR A 103 -5.93 -1.45 0.29
N LEU A 104 -5.61 -0.80 1.41
CA LEU A 104 -6.27 -0.92 2.69
C LEU A 104 -7.20 0.28 2.88
N THR A 105 -8.51 0.06 2.91
CA THR A 105 -9.51 1.13 2.89
C THR A 105 -10.80 0.70 3.54
N TYR A 106 -11.63 1.67 3.90
CA TYR A 106 -13.02 1.43 4.27
C TYR A 106 -13.80 0.83 3.09
N GLY A 107 -14.62 -0.19 3.37
CA GLY A 107 -15.41 -0.88 2.36
C GLY A 107 -15.73 -2.32 2.74
N PRO A 108 -16.17 -3.13 1.76
CA PRO A 108 -16.34 -4.57 1.95
C PRO A 108 -15.03 -5.20 2.44
N ARG A 109 -15.12 -6.12 3.40
CA ARG A 109 -13.97 -6.80 4.02
C ARG A 109 -13.06 -5.88 4.85
N TYR A 110 -13.56 -4.72 5.32
CA TYR A 110 -12.80 -3.79 6.15
C TYR A 110 -12.06 -4.47 7.32
N TYR A 111 -12.77 -5.31 8.07
CA TYR A 111 -12.25 -6.03 9.25
C TYR A 111 -11.36 -7.23 8.92
N GLU A 112 -11.20 -7.58 7.65
CA GLU A 112 -10.37 -8.71 7.20
C GLU A 112 -8.99 -8.25 6.70
N GLN A 113 -8.77 -6.93 6.64
CA GLN A 113 -7.52 -6.34 6.18
C GLN A 113 -6.40 -6.57 7.20
N VAL A 114 -5.19 -6.83 6.70
CA VAL A 114 -4.02 -7.08 7.55
C VAL A 114 -2.81 -6.37 6.97
N LEU A 115 -2.02 -5.76 7.85
CA LEU A 115 -0.62 -5.40 7.60
C LEU A 115 0.14 -5.68 8.90
N LYS A 116 1.04 -6.66 8.89
CA LYS A 116 1.83 -7.03 10.08
C LYS A 116 3.24 -7.48 9.72
N VAL A 117 4.20 -7.14 10.56
CA VAL A 117 5.59 -7.62 10.46
C VAL A 117 5.64 -9.12 10.80
N LEU A 118 6.41 -9.90 10.04
CA LEU A 118 6.49 -11.36 10.19
C LEU A 118 7.52 -11.82 11.22
N LYS A 119 8.61 -11.06 11.43
CA LYS A 119 9.63 -11.30 12.47
C LYS A 119 10.31 -9.98 12.83
N ASN A 120 10.43 -9.72 14.14
CA ASN A 120 11.36 -8.73 14.71
C ASN A 120 12.67 -9.40 15.08
#